data_AF-A0A9E6B878-F1
#
_entry.id   AF-A0A9E6B878-F1
#
_cell.length_a   1.000
_cell.length_b   1.000
_cell.length_c   1.000
_cell.angle_alpha   90.00
_cell.angle_beta   90.00
_cell.angle_gamma   90.00
#
_symmetry.space_group_name_H-M   'P 1'
#
loop_
_entity.id
_entity.type
_entity.pdbx_description
1 polymer ?
#
loop_
_entity_poly.entity_id
_entity_poly.type
_entity_poly.pdbx_seq_one_letter_code
_entity_poly.pdbx_strand_id
1 'polypeptide(L)' 'MTAIETFIWPTPNGHKITIMLEETGLDYNINWINIGEGDQFKPDFLKIAPNNRMPAIIDHDGPDGKEISVF' A
#
# COMPACT_ATOMS: atom_id res chain seq x y z
N MET A 1 -8.35 6.36 14.41
CA MET A 1 -7.64 5.55 13.42
C MET A 1 -6.64 6.45 12.74
N THR A 2 -5.45 5.93 12.53
CA THR A 2 -4.36 6.52 11.75
C THR A 2 -4.64 6.24 10.28
N ALA A 3 -4.22 7.14 9.39
CA ALA A 3 -4.42 6.93 7.95
C ALA A 3 -3.59 5.73 7.46
N ILE A 4 -4.19 4.86 6.66
CA ILE A 4 -3.53 3.70 6.04
C ILE A 4 -2.50 4.19 5.02
N GLU A 5 -1.25 3.74 5.11
CA GLU A 5 -0.26 4.01 4.08
C GLU A 5 -0.47 3.09 2.88
N THR A 6 -0.67 3.66 1.70
CA THR A 6 -1.06 2.92 0.49
C THR A 6 -0.03 3.09 -0.62
N PHE A 7 0.70 2.04 -0.93
CA PHE A 7 1.81 2.03 -1.90
C PHE A 7 1.33 1.55 -3.27
N ILE A 8 1.22 2.46 -4.25
CA ILE A 8 0.53 2.16 -5.52
C ILE A 8 1.19 2.78 -6.75
N TRP A 9 0.76 2.30 -7.91
CA TRP A 9 0.95 2.90 -9.24
C TRP A 9 -0.37 2.77 -10.03
N PRO A 10 -0.70 3.66 -10.97
CA PRO A 10 -1.99 3.64 -11.68
C PRO A 10 -2.05 2.45 -12.66
N THR A 11 -2.41 1.29 -12.12
CA THR A 11 -2.63 0.04 -12.84
C THR A 11 -3.97 -0.57 -12.40
N PRO A 12 -4.53 -1.54 -13.12
CA PRO A 12 -5.77 -2.20 -12.72
C PRO A 12 -5.72 -2.85 -11.34
N ASN A 13 -4.56 -3.36 -10.89
CA ASN A 13 -4.42 -3.90 -9.54
C ASN A 13 -4.36 -2.79 -8.48
N GLY A 14 -3.65 -1.69 -8.76
CA GLY A 14 -3.57 -0.53 -7.87
C GLY A 14 -4.95 0.08 -7.61
N HIS A 15 -5.78 0.20 -8.66
CA HIS A 15 -7.14 0.74 -8.53
C HIS A 15 -8.06 -0.07 -7.62
N LYS A 16 -7.87 -1.39 -7.48
CA LYS A 16 -8.70 -2.22 -6.59
C LYS A 16 -8.63 -1.72 -5.14
N ILE A 17 -7.43 -1.36 -4.69
CA ILE A 17 -7.21 -0.91 -3.31
C ILE A 17 -7.74 0.51 -3.12
N THR A 18 -7.48 1.43 -4.04
CA THR A 18 -8.04 2.79 -3.92
C THR A 18 -9.56 2.78 -3.97
N ILE A 19 -10.19 1.97 -4.84
CA ILE A 19 -11.65 1.84 -4.87
C ILE A 19 -12.17 1.33 -3.52
N MET A 20 -11.56 0.28 -2.95
CA MET A 20 -11.96 -0.22 -1.64
C MET A 20 -11.85 0.84 -0.54
N LEU A 21 -10.75 1.61 -0.53
CA LEU A 21 -10.53 2.66 0.47
C LEU A 21 -11.57 3.78 0.35
N GLU A 22 -11.88 4.21 -0.88
CA GLU A 22 -12.94 5.19 -1.15
C GLU A 22 -14.33 4.66 -0.74
N GLU A 23 -14.67 3.43 -1.11
CA GLU A 23 -15.97 2.81 -0.80
C GLU A 23 -16.20 2.59 0.71
N THR A 24 -15.12 2.37 1.46
CA THR A 24 -15.18 2.19 2.92
C THR A 24 -15.06 3.50 3.70
N GLY A 25 -14.61 4.58 3.06
CA GLY A 25 -14.35 5.86 3.71
C GLY A 25 -13.22 5.82 4.74
N LEU A 26 -12.31 4.84 4.64
CA LEU A 26 -11.13 4.76 5.51
C LEU A 26 -10.11 5.81 5.09
N ASP A 27 -9.55 6.53 6.06
CA ASP A 27 -8.49 7.49 5.81
C ASP A 27 -7.23 6.78 5.29
N TYR A 28 -6.61 7.32 4.24
CA TYR A 28 -5.40 6.75 3.66
C TYR A 28 -4.50 7.83 3.03
N ASN A 29 -3.21 7.52 2.94
CA ASN A 29 -2.21 8.32 2.24
C ASN A 29 -1.63 7.54 1.07
N ILE A 30 -1.49 8.19 -0.08
CA ILE A 30 -0.86 7.58 -1.26
C ILE A 30 0.66 7.77 -1.22
N ASN A 31 1.37 6.65 -1.31
CA ASN A 31 2.79 6.56 -1.57
C ASN A 31 2.99 5.99 -3.00
N TRP A 32 3.59 6.77 -3.89
CA TRP A 32 3.77 6.34 -5.28
C TRP A 32 4.98 5.41 -5.43
N ILE A 33 4.76 4.27 -6.09
CA ILE A 33 5.82 3.31 -6.47
C ILE A 33 5.92 3.30 -7.98
N ASN A 34 6.85 4.06 -8.56
CA ASN A 34 7.01 4.14 -10.01
C ASN A 34 7.60 2.83 -10.56
N ILE A 35 6.72 1.93 -11.00
CA ILE A 35 7.14 0.63 -11.51
C ILE A 35 7.86 0.71 -12.86
N GLY A 36 7.70 1.83 -13.60
CA GLY A 36 8.43 2.11 -14.83
C GLY A 36 9.90 2.46 -14.59
N GLU A 37 10.21 2.99 -13.40
CA GLU A 37 11.57 3.32 -12.95
C GLU A 37 12.19 2.22 -12.05
N GLY A 38 11.41 1.19 -11.70
CA GLY A 38 11.88 0.08 -10.89
C GLY A 38 11.82 0.31 -9.37
N ASP A 39 10.99 1.25 -8.90
CA ASP A 39 10.86 1.55 -7.47
C ASP A 39 10.46 0.35 -6.62
N GLN A 40 9.70 -0.59 -7.19
CA GLN A 40 9.29 -1.83 -6.54
C GLN A 40 10.44 -2.79 -6.20
N PHE A 41 11.64 -2.52 -6.72
CA PHE A 41 12.86 -3.27 -6.40
C PHE A 41 13.75 -2.56 -5.37
N LYS A 42 13.41 -1.32 -4.96
CA LYS A 42 14.21 -0.56 -4.00
C LYS A 42 14.14 -1.23 -2.61
N PRO A 43 15.25 -1.25 -1.85
CA PRO A 43 15.30 -1.91 -0.54
C PRO A 43 14.23 -1.44 0.44
N ASP A 44 13.83 -0.17 0.39
CA ASP A 44 12.82 0.37 1.29
C ASP A 44 11.42 -0.15 0.97
N PHE A 45 11.06 -0.32 -0.30
CA PHE A 45 9.80 -0.95 -0.68
C PHE A 45 9.78 -2.46 -0.38
N LEU A 46 10.92 -3.15 -0.54
CA LEU A 46 11.02 -4.59 -0.25
C LEU A 46 10.86 -4.94 1.24
N LYS A 47 11.08 -3.99 2.15
CA LYS A 47 10.74 -4.16 3.58
C LYS A 47 9.23 -4.26 3.81
N ILE A 48 8.45 -3.64 2.92
CA ILE A 48 6.98 -3.58 2.98
C ILE A 48 6.38 -4.74 2.20
N ALA A 49 6.82 -4.93 0.95
CA ALA A 49 6.39 -5.97 0.03
C ALA A 49 7.61 -6.78 -0.48
N PRO A 50 8.03 -7.85 0.24
CA PRO A 50 9.16 -8.70 -0.14
C PRO A 50 8.98 -9.43 -1.48
N ASN A 51 7.72 -9.72 -1.83
CA ASN A 51 7.34 -9.97 -3.21
C ASN A 51 7.29 -8.58 -3.84
N ASN A 52 8.28 -8.16 -4.58
CA ASN A 52 8.43 -6.88 -5.30
C ASN A 52 7.21 -6.36 -6.15
N ARG A 53 5.99 -6.32 -5.62
CA ARG A 53 4.76 -5.93 -6.32
C ARG A 53 3.97 -4.93 -5.49
N MET A 54 3.30 -4.04 -6.22
CA MET A 54 2.25 -3.18 -5.70
C MET A 54 0.89 -3.67 -6.27
N PRO A 55 -0.25 -3.32 -5.64
CA PRO A 55 -0.38 -2.48 -4.46
C PRO A 55 0.07 -3.20 -3.17
N ALA A 56 0.51 -2.42 -2.19
CA ALA A 56 0.72 -2.87 -0.81
C ALA A 56 0.19 -1.80 0.17
N ILE A 57 -0.15 -2.18 1.39
CA ILE A 57 -0.60 -1.25 2.43
C ILE A 57 0.08 -1.51 3.77
N ILE A 58 0.20 -0.47 4.60
CA ILE A 58 0.49 -0.57 6.03
C ILE A 58 -0.70 0.00 6.78
N ASP A 59 -1.30 -0.82 7.63
CA ASP A 59 -2.32 -0.40 8.59
C ASP A 59 -1.69 -0.38 9.99
N HIS A 60 -1.53 0.82 10.55
CA HIS A 60 -0.97 1.01 11.89
C HIS A 60 -1.93 0.56 13.01
N ASP A 61 -3.23 0.48 12.72
CA ASP A 61 -4.28 0.06 13.65
C ASP A 61 -4.77 -1.37 13.32
N GLY A 62 -3.88 -2.22 12.81
CA GLY A 62 -4.19 -3.61 12.44
C GLY A 62 -4.65 -4.49 13.62
N PRO A 63 -4.85 -5.80 13.38
CA PRO A 63 -5.40 -6.70 14.38
C PRO A 63 -4.66 -6.64 15.73
N ASP A 64 -5.44 -6.63 16.83
CA ASP A 64 -4.95 -6.43 18.20
C ASP A 64 -4.23 -5.08 18.44
N GLY A 65 -4.48 -4.07 17.59
CA GLY A 65 -3.84 -2.76 17.65
C GLY A 65 -2.36 -2.80 17.24
N LYS A 66 -1.98 -3.77 16.41
CA LYS A 66 -0.62 -3.95 15.92
C LYS A 66 -0.55 -3.64 14.44
N GLU A 67 0.52 -2.94 14.07
CA GLU A 67 0.83 -2.65 12.68
C GLU A 67 0.93 -3.93 11.84
N ILE A 68 0.35 -3.89 10.64
CA ILE A 68 0.43 -4.97 9.66
C ILE A 68 0.69 -4.42 8.25
N SER A 69 1.58 -5.09 7.52
CA SER A 69 1.77 -4.89 6.08
C SER A 69 1.02 -5.98 5.29
N VAL A 70 0.34 -5.60 4.21
CA VAL A 70 -0.38 -6.50 3.30
C VAL A 70 0.12 -6.28 1.86
N PHE A 71 0.53 -7.37 1.17
CA PHE A 71 1.20 -7.35 -0.13
C PHE A 71 1.06 -8.67 -0.92
#